data_AF-A0A1F3K3L8-F1
#
_entry.id   AF-A0A1F3K3L8-F1
#
_cell.length_a   1.000
_cell.length_b   1.000
_cell.length_c   1.000
_cell.angle_alpha   90.00
_cell.angle_beta   90.00
_cell.angle_gamma   90.00
#
_symmetry.space_group_name_H-M   'P 1'
#
loop_
_entity.id
_entity.type
_entity.pdbx_description
1 polymer ?
#
loop_
_entity_poly.entity_id
_entity_poly.type
_entity_poly.pdbx_seq_one_letter_code
_entity_poly.pdbx_strand_id
1 'polypeptide(L)'
;MEPIHNTKNQKRRLIFRSKTIGLFLIFLMVGSFLQGQTIDDIKGDRSYIWGYGMGKNLPIADKNALKDLTSQICTSVESNYKYVITESGGEVQETLEGIIKTYSSTTLTNAQRLVVENDSGIVVFRYIKREELGLLFKKRENRLKGYVVNALNAEKEGRIGDALRYFYWAQVLLYSHPDNQEMTFTFESADYQLFSWLPDRINRLFSRLAVFPVEVVTSGMEQEVIFNITYHDKKAYNMDYSYWNGSDWSSLVGASNGEGIIELFGDAEKSMEELRIKVEYEYVNKAKLDPELPAVIDVIQLPYYKQAEKIIHKNKINTSAAISGTADKADEHQRNDQNTAQSNSQLLPVKDSCKCGNKAKTVSNLNALLNHINGLDKKPVESLFTKEGLEVYQRLIKYGQAKLMPISRDFDVKCMGTDAIVREVPFVFSFPTNNRKFVEKLSIVFDSTGLIKNITFSLNQLSMEGILSHSKWLEASKWQIIHFLENYQTAYALERSEYIDKIFSDDALIIIGKKLEKAEPIDKMYALLKNDQYQYIKVSKKEYMERLKQVFENNEFVNIQFEDCEVKKRDNNSEVYGIQIAQNYYSSSYADQGYLFLMVDMTDTLKPKIYVRSWQPEKNPDGSIIGLGSFFN
;
A
#
# COMPACT_ATOMS: atom_id res chain seq x y z
N MET A 1 -100.89 -10.49 29.71
CA MET A 1 -100.08 -9.26 29.68
C MET A 1 -98.84 -9.52 30.52
N GLU A 2 -97.80 -10.02 29.88
CA GLU A 2 -96.50 -10.36 30.48
C GLU A 2 -95.40 -9.56 29.76
N PRO A 3 -94.36 -9.09 30.46
CA PRO A 3 -93.32 -8.27 29.87
C PRO A 3 -92.24 -9.13 29.21
N ILE A 4 -91.91 -8.81 27.95
CA ILE A 4 -90.75 -9.37 27.24
C ILE A 4 -89.48 -8.75 27.84
N HIS A 5 -88.79 -9.51 28.70
CA HIS A 5 -87.53 -9.08 29.31
C HIS A 5 -86.35 -9.25 28.34
N ASN A 6 -85.71 -8.13 28.04
CA ASN A 6 -84.53 -7.93 27.20
C ASN A 6 -83.28 -8.67 27.74
N THR A 7 -83.14 -9.96 27.38
CA THR A 7 -82.01 -10.84 27.74
C THR A 7 -80.74 -10.62 26.92
N LYS A 8 -80.74 -9.71 25.93
CA LYS A 8 -79.57 -9.46 25.05
C LYS A 8 -78.54 -8.52 25.65
N ASN A 9 -78.94 -7.61 26.56
CA ASN A 9 -78.02 -6.61 27.14
C ASN A 9 -77.24 -7.08 28.38
N GLN A 10 -77.69 -8.12 29.10
CA GLN A 10 -76.94 -8.66 30.24
C GLN A 10 -75.78 -9.59 29.81
N LYS A 11 -75.96 -10.41 28.76
CA LYS A 11 -74.88 -11.29 28.26
C LYS A 11 -73.72 -10.51 27.62
N ARG A 12 -73.98 -9.38 26.95
CA ARG A 12 -72.90 -8.53 26.38
C ARG A 12 -72.08 -7.80 27.45
N ARG A 13 -72.68 -7.40 28.58
CA ARG A 13 -71.93 -6.74 29.68
C ARG A 13 -71.07 -7.70 30.51
N LEU A 14 -71.45 -8.98 30.65
CA LEU A 14 -70.62 -9.99 31.32
C LEU A 14 -69.43 -10.45 30.45
N ILE A 15 -69.64 -10.65 29.13
CA ILE A 15 -68.59 -11.10 28.22
C ILE A 15 -67.54 -10.01 27.96
N PHE A 16 -67.94 -8.72 27.99
CA PHE A 16 -66.99 -7.62 27.83
C PHE A 16 -66.15 -7.41 29.09
N ARG A 17 -66.72 -7.59 30.30
CA ARG A 17 -65.97 -7.52 31.57
C ARG A 17 -65.03 -8.72 31.77
N SER A 18 -65.38 -9.93 31.33
CA SER A 18 -64.48 -11.09 31.45
C SER A 18 -63.32 -11.04 30.43
N LYS A 19 -63.53 -10.46 29.24
CA LYS A 19 -62.48 -10.28 28.24
C LYS A 19 -61.53 -9.12 28.57
N THR A 20 -62.00 -8.02 29.16
CA THR A 20 -61.08 -6.95 29.62
C THR A 20 -60.29 -7.36 30.85
N ILE A 21 -60.85 -8.16 31.77
CA ILE A 21 -60.09 -8.69 32.92
C ILE A 21 -59.08 -9.76 32.48
N GLY A 22 -59.43 -10.63 31.52
CA GLY A 22 -58.51 -11.61 30.96
C GLY A 22 -57.36 -10.99 30.14
N LEU A 23 -57.64 -9.92 29.37
CA LEU A 23 -56.60 -9.19 28.62
C LEU A 23 -55.68 -8.39 29.54
N PHE A 24 -56.20 -7.84 30.64
CA PHE A 24 -55.41 -7.12 31.64
C PHE A 24 -54.52 -8.08 32.47
N LEU A 25 -55.00 -9.30 32.75
CA LEU A 25 -54.20 -10.37 33.41
C LEU A 25 -53.13 -10.97 32.49
N ILE A 26 -53.36 -11.04 31.17
CA ILE A 26 -52.32 -11.43 30.20
C ILE A 26 -51.30 -10.30 30.02
N PHE A 27 -51.72 -9.02 30.06
CA PHE A 27 -50.78 -7.89 30.04
C PHE A 27 -49.98 -7.76 31.37
N LEU A 28 -50.56 -8.18 32.51
CA LEU A 28 -49.85 -8.28 33.79
C LEU A 28 -48.90 -9.49 33.88
N MET A 29 -49.21 -10.61 33.22
CA MET A 29 -48.29 -11.77 33.16
C MET A 29 -47.16 -11.61 32.13
N VAL A 30 -47.33 -10.78 31.10
CA VAL A 30 -46.25 -10.44 30.16
C VAL A 30 -45.34 -9.33 30.71
N GLY A 31 -45.75 -8.66 31.79
CA GLY A 31 -44.97 -7.64 32.50
C GLY A 31 -43.88 -8.17 33.45
N SER A 32 -43.58 -9.47 33.45
CA SER A 32 -42.65 -10.08 34.41
C SER A 32 -41.65 -11.04 33.78
N PHE A 33 -41.00 -10.69 32.67
CA PHE A 33 -39.68 -11.25 32.28
C PHE A 33 -38.87 -10.26 31.43
N LEU A 34 -38.89 -8.98 31.78
CA LEU A 34 -37.77 -8.09 31.49
C LEU A 34 -37.03 -7.86 32.80
N GLN A 35 -36.40 -8.91 33.33
CA GLN A 35 -35.36 -8.69 34.33
C GLN A 35 -34.19 -8.07 33.57
N GLY A 36 -33.97 -6.77 33.80
CA GLY A 36 -32.71 -6.15 33.41
C GLY A 36 -31.58 -6.93 34.08
N GLN A 37 -30.57 -7.31 33.30
CA GLN A 37 -29.42 -8.07 33.78
C GLN A 37 -28.77 -7.34 34.97
N THR A 38 -28.77 -7.97 36.15
CA THR A 38 -28.22 -7.34 37.36
C THR A 38 -26.70 -7.53 37.44
N ILE A 39 -26.04 -6.71 38.27
CA ILE A 39 -24.59 -6.85 38.52
C ILE A 39 -24.27 -8.24 39.10
N ASP A 40 -25.13 -8.79 39.95
CA ASP A 40 -24.93 -10.10 40.56
C ASP A 40 -25.11 -11.24 39.55
N ASP A 41 -26.04 -11.09 38.59
CA ASP A 41 -26.19 -12.03 37.47
C ASP A 41 -24.91 -12.08 36.62
N ILE A 42 -24.30 -10.93 36.32
CA ILE A 42 -23.06 -10.84 35.53
C ILE A 42 -21.87 -11.42 36.31
N LYS A 43 -21.79 -11.16 37.61
CA LYS A 43 -20.72 -11.72 38.47
C LYS A 43 -20.82 -13.23 38.62
N GLY A 44 -22.05 -13.77 38.66
CA GLY A 44 -22.32 -15.20 38.76
C GLY A 44 -22.12 -15.98 37.46
N ASP A 45 -22.21 -15.30 36.30
CA ASP A 45 -22.08 -15.93 34.99
C ASP A 45 -20.64 -15.88 34.46
N ARG A 46 -20.05 -17.08 34.32
CA ARG A 46 -18.70 -17.27 33.78
C ARG A 46 -18.56 -16.89 32.31
N SER A 47 -19.66 -16.68 31.60
CA SER A 47 -19.67 -16.20 30.20
C SER A 47 -19.17 -14.76 30.09
N TYR A 48 -19.05 -14.03 31.20
CA TYR A 48 -18.58 -12.66 31.25
C TYR A 48 -17.19 -12.51 31.87
N ILE A 49 -16.52 -11.44 31.45
CA ILE A 49 -15.38 -10.84 32.16
C ILE A 49 -15.81 -9.42 32.53
N TRP A 50 -15.53 -9.01 33.75
CA TRP A 50 -16.01 -7.73 34.29
C TRP A 50 -14.92 -7.02 35.08
N GLY A 51 -15.09 -5.72 35.28
CA GLY A 51 -14.24 -4.89 36.13
C GLY A 51 -15.04 -3.80 36.82
N TYR A 52 -14.58 -3.37 37.99
CA TYR A 52 -15.22 -2.37 38.81
C TYR A 52 -14.29 -1.19 39.08
N GLY A 53 -14.86 0.01 39.19
CA GLY A 53 -14.09 1.22 39.48
C GLY A 53 -14.91 2.25 40.23
N MET A 54 -14.32 2.82 41.27
CA MET A 54 -14.91 3.91 42.05
C MET A 54 -14.15 5.21 41.77
N GLY A 55 -14.87 6.33 41.76
CA GLY A 55 -14.27 7.64 41.54
C GLY A 55 -15.12 8.79 42.07
N LYS A 56 -14.45 9.92 42.30
CA LYS A 56 -15.09 11.19 42.68
C LYS A 56 -16.01 11.78 41.60
N ASN A 57 -15.87 11.29 40.36
CA ASN A 57 -16.72 11.61 39.23
C ASN A 57 -16.74 10.43 38.25
N LEU A 58 -17.72 10.45 37.33
CA LEU A 58 -17.95 9.38 36.37
C LEU A 58 -16.71 9.06 35.50
N PRO A 59 -15.97 10.05 34.94
CA PRO A 59 -14.77 9.75 34.15
C PRO A 59 -13.68 8.99 34.91
N ILE A 60 -13.45 9.33 36.18
CA ILE A 60 -12.44 8.64 37.00
C ILE A 60 -12.90 7.23 37.35
N ALA A 61 -14.17 7.07 37.74
CA ALA A 61 -14.75 5.77 38.04
C ALA A 61 -14.71 4.83 36.82
N ASP A 62 -15.05 5.36 35.64
CA ASP A 62 -15.04 4.63 34.37
C ASP A 62 -13.64 4.20 33.94
N LYS A 63 -12.65 5.10 34.07
CA LYS A 63 -11.22 4.78 33.84
C LYS A 63 -10.74 3.66 34.76
N ASN A 64 -11.10 3.72 36.04
CA ASN A 64 -10.73 2.70 37.02
C ASN A 64 -11.38 1.34 36.69
N ALA A 65 -12.66 1.34 36.30
CA ALA A 65 -13.39 0.13 35.92
C ALA A 65 -12.81 -0.51 34.66
N LEU A 66 -12.40 0.31 33.68
CA LEU A 66 -11.74 -0.17 32.46
C LEU A 66 -10.36 -0.76 32.77
N LYS A 67 -9.60 -0.16 33.69
CA LYS A 67 -8.31 -0.69 34.15
C LYS A 67 -8.49 -2.05 34.82
N ASP A 68 -9.48 -2.18 35.71
CA ASP A 68 -9.78 -3.44 36.39
C ASP A 68 -10.24 -4.52 35.39
N LEU A 69 -11.14 -4.19 34.46
CA LEU A 69 -11.57 -5.11 33.39
C LEU A 69 -10.38 -5.58 32.55
N THR A 70 -9.47 -4.67 32.19
CA THR A 70 -8.25 -5.00 31.45
C THR A 70 -7.39 -5.99 32.23
N SER A 71 -7.22 -5.78 33.54
CA SER A 71 -6.47 -6.69 34.42
C SER A 71 -7.09 -8.09 34.50
N GLN A 72 -8.43 -8.16 34.57
CA GLN A 72 -9.16 -9.44 34.55
C GLN A 72 -9.00 -10.18 33.23
N ILE A 73 -9.03 -9.46 32.10
CA ILE A 73 -8.74 -10.05 30.79
C ILE A 73 -7.30 -10.56 30.75
N CYS A 74 -6.31 -9.76 31.18
CA CYS A 74 -4.90 -10.16 31.24
C CYS A 74 -4.73 -11.47 32.01
N THR A 75 -5.30 -11.56 33.22
CA THR A 75 -5.24 -12.77 34.07
C THR A 75 -5.84 -13.98 33.35
N SER A 76 -6.88 -13.80 32.54
CA SER A 76 -7.53 -14.89 31.82
C SER A 76 -6.73 -15.44 30.63
N VAL A 77 -5.76 -14.67 30.11
CA VAL A 77 -4.94 -15.05 28.94
C VAL A 77 -3.45 -15.13 29.24
N GLU A 78 -3.02 -14.81 30.46
CA GLU A 78 -1.62 -14.65 30.87
C GLU A 78 -0.76 -15.88 30.54
N SER A 79 -1.30 -17.08 30.76
CA SER A 79 -0.62 -18.35 30.45
C SER A 79 -0.17 -18.44 29.00
N ASN A 80 -0.90 -17.81 28.08
CA ASN A 80 -0.66 -17.91 26.65
C ASN A 80 0.42 -16.93 26.15
N TYR A 81 0.83 -15.96 26.98
CA TYR A 81 1.84 -14.95 26.61
C TYR A 81 3.18 -15.12 27.33
N LYS A 82 3.32 -16.07 28.27
CA LYS A 82 4.53 -16.23 29.10
C LYS A 82 5.83 -16.27 28.30
N TYR A 83 5.85 -16.89 27.13
CA TYR A 83 7.06 -16.99 26.30
C TYR A 83 7.41 -15.66 25.60
N VAL A 84 6.42 -15.02 24.96
CA VAL A 84 6.59 -13.74 24.23
C VAL A 84 7.17 -12.66 25.14
N ILE A 85 6.71 -12.62 26.39
CA ILE A 85 7.05 -11.55 27.32
C ILE A 85 8.44 -11.72 27.94
N THR A 86 8.94 -12.96 28.07
CA THR A 86 10.26 -13.23 28.66
C THR A 86 11.42 -12.84 27.72
N GLU A 87 11.20 -12.86 26.40
CA GLU A 87 12.19 -12.47 25.39
C GLU A 87 12.27 -10.96 25.14
N SER A 88 11.20 -10.19 25.41
CA SER A 88 11.14 -8.74 25.17
C SER A 88 11.77 -7.86 26.27
N GLY A 89 12.21 -8.43 27.39
CA GLY A 89 12.95 -7.70 28.44
C GLY A 89 12.16 -6.65 29.23
N GLY A 90 10.83 -6.58 29.08
CA GLY A 90 9.93 -5.63 29.76
C GLY A 90 9.25 -6.20 31.02
N GLU A 91 8.58 -5.33 31.79
CA GLU A 91 7.70 -5.77 32.88
C GLU A 91 6.50 -6.55 32.32
N VAL A 92 6.36 -7.81 32.74
CA VAL A 92 5.47 -8.79 32.09
C VAL A 92 4.03 -8.30 31.99
N GLN A 93 3.57 -7.66 33.06
CA GLN A 93 2.21 -7.20 33.20
C GLN A 93 1.94 -5.92 32.42
N GLU A 94 2.94 -5.04 32.25
CA GLU A 94 2.80 -3.80 31.49
C GLU A 94 2.66 -4.09 29.99
N THR A 95 3.50 -4.98 29.45
CA THR A 95 3.41 -5.41 28.03
C THR A 95 2.07 -6.09 27.75
N LEU A 96 1.63 -7.01 28.62
CA LEU A 96 0.35 -7.70 28.45
C LEU A 96 -0.84 -6.72 28.52
N GLU A 97 -0.84 -5.79 29.48
CA GLU A 97 -1.84 -4.72 29.52
C GLU A 97 -1.83 -3.86 28.25
N GLY A 98 -0.64 -3.55 27.74
CA GLY A 98 -0.46 -2.88 26.46
C GLY A 98 -1.14 -3.65 25.33
N ILE A 99 -0.87 -4.95 25.20
CA ILE A 99 -1.44 -5.82 24.17
C ILE A 99 -2.96 -5.82 24.26
N ILE A 100 -3.53 -5.98 25.45
CA ILE A 100 -5.00 -5.98 25.61
C ILE A 100 -5.59 -4.63 25.19
N LYS A 101 -4.94 -3.50 25.51
CA LYS A 101 -5.37 -2.16 25.08
C LYS A 101 -5.37 -1.99 23.54
N THR A 102 -4.59 -2.78 22.80
CA THR A 102 -4.55 -2.71 21.31
C THR A 102 -5.78 -3.31 20.63
N TYR A 103 -6.56 -4.17 21.30
CA TYR A 103 -7.79 -4.75 20.76
C TYR A 103 -8.92 -3.71 20.72
N SER A 104 -8.73 -2.69 19.88
CA SER A 104 -9.53 -1.47 19.71
C SER A 104 -9.84 -0.73 21.03
N SER A 105 -9.35 0.51 21.13
CA SER A 105 -9.82 1.44 22.17
C SER A 105 -11.33 1.63 22.10
N THR A 106 -12.01 1.37 20.99
CA THR A 106 -13.46 1.47 20.87
C THR A 106 -14.22 0.29 21.47
N THR A 107 -13.75 -0.96 21.38
CA THR A 107 -14.54 -2.13 21.87
C THR A 107 -14.36 -2.36 23.37
N LEU A 108 -13.14 -2.22 23.90
CA LEU A 108 -12.96 -2.22 25.37
C LEU A 108 -13.66 -1.01 26.01
N THR A 109 -13.70 0.14 25.34
CA THR A 109 -14.50 1.29 25.83
C THR A 109 -16.00 1.18 25.55
N ASN A 110 -16.43 0.31 24.61
CA ASN A 110 -17.83 -0.11 24.41
C ASN A 110 -18.22 -1.33 25.27
N ALA A 111 -17.33 -1.83 26.13
CA ALA A 111 -17.70 -2.77 27.18
C ALA A 111 -18.93 -2.21 27.92
N GLN A 112 -19.94 -3.06 28.10
CA GLN A 112 -21.22 -2.64 28.62
C GLN A 112 -21.02 -2.03 30.00
N ARG A 113 -21.68 -0.88 30.24
CA ARG A 113 -21.45 -0.04 31.42
C ARG A 113 -22.71 0.05 32.27
N LEU A 114 -22.58 -0.31 33.53
CA LEU A 114 -23.57 -0.03 34.57
C LEU A 114 -22.99 1.02 35.52
N VAL A 115 -23.81 2.00 35.90
CA VAL A 115 -23.42 3.08 36.83
C VAL A 115 -24.28 2.97 38.07
N VAL A 116 -23.63 2.94 39.23
CA VAL A 116 -24.30 2.97 40.54
C VAL A 116 -23.80 4.21 41.27
N GLU A 117 -24.73 5.08 41.66
CA GLU A 117 -24.44 6.30 42.40
C GLU A 117 -24.94 6.14 43.84
N ASN A 118 -24.09 6.47 44.81
CA ASN A 118 -24.45 6.45 46.23
C ASN A 118 -23.75 7.60 46.99
N ASP A 119 -24.07 7.76 48.28
CA ASP A 119 -23.54 8.81 49.15
C ASP A 119 -22.01 8.80 49.30
N SER A 120 -21.34 7.72 48.87
CA SER A 120 -19.88 7.53 48.95
C SER A 120 -19.14 7.85 47.65
N GLY A 121 -19.84 8.06 46.52
CA GLY A 121 -19.26 8.40 45.22
C GLY A 121 -19.91 7.67 44.04
N ILE A 122 -19.28 7.78 42.85
CA ILE A 122 -19.75 7.11 41.63
C ILE A 122 -19.00 5.79 41.46
N VAL A 123 -19.74 4.70 41.28
CA VAL A 123 -19.22 3.37 40.95
C VAL A 123 -19.61 3.01 39.53
N VAL A 124 -18.63 2.56 38.75
CA VAL A 124 -18.82 2.06 37.39
C VAL A 124 -18.47 0.58 37.36
N PHE A 125 -19.33 -0.20 36.70
CA PHE A 125 -19.12 -1.61 36.41
C PHE A 125 -19.07 -1.78 34.89
N ARG A 126 -17.96 -2.32 34.38
CA ARG A 126 -17.76 -2.62 32.96
C ARG A 126 -17.70 -4.12 32.75
N TYR A 127 -18.30 -4.63 31.68
CA TYR A 127 -18.28 -6.06 31.38
C TYR A 127 -18.33 -6.34 29.87
N ILE A 128 -17.81 -7.51 29.50
CA ILE A 128 -17.78 -8.02 28.13
C ILE A 128 -18.06 -9.52 28.14
N LYS A 129 -18.75 -10.02 27.11
CA LYS A 129 -18.91 -11.48 26.93
C LYS A 129 -17.61 -12.08 26.43
N ARG A 130 -17.27 -13.29 26.91
CA ARG A 130 -16.12 -14.07 26.41
C ARG A 130 -16.22 -14.36 24.92
N GLU A 131 -17.44 -14.58 24.42
CA GLU A 131 -17.70 -14.75 22.98
C GLU A 131 -17.31 -13.50 22.18
N GLU A 132 -17.69 -12.31 22.65
CA GLU A 132 -17.32 -11.03 22.01
C GLU A 132 -15.80 -10.82 22.01
N LEU A 133 -15.13 -11.20 23.11
CA LEU A 133 -13.68 -11.20 23.20
C LEU A 133 -13.05 -12.20 22.21
N GLY A 134 -13.61 -13.40 22.07
CA GLY A 134 -13.18 -14.41 21.10
C GLY A 134 -13.32 -13.93 19.65
N LEU A 135 -14.38 -13.17 19.33
CA LEU A 135 -14.54 -12.55 18.01
C LEU A 135 -13.45 -11.52 17.71
N LEU A 136 -12.94 -10.80 18.71
CA LEU A 136 -11.81 -9.87 18.54
C LEU A 136 -10.53 -10.62 18.20
N PHE A 137 -10.21 -11.67 18.96
CA PHE A 137 -9.08 -12.56 18.67
C PHE A 137 -9.19 -13.13 17.26
N LYS A 138 -10.36 -13.64 16.90
CA LYS A 138 -10.59 -14.20 15.56
C LYS A 138 -10.41 -13.19 14.43
N LYS A 139 -10.83 -11.93 14.62
CA LYS A 139 -10.60 -10.85 13.65
C LYS A 139 -9.11 -10.59 13.44
N ARG A 140 -8.31 -10.56 14.52
CA ARG A 140 -6.86 -10.41 14.43
C ARG A 140 -6.19 -11.62 13.77
N GLU A 141 -6.63 -12.84 14.08
CA GLU A 141 -6.17 -14.06 13.41
C GLU A 141 -6.41 -13.99 11.89
N ASN A 142 -7.61 -13.62 11.46
CA ASN A 142 -7.94 -13.51 10.04
C ASN A 142 -7.08 -12.46 9.33
N ARG A 143 -6.85 -11.31 9.97
CA ARG A 143 -5.99 -10.24 9.46
C ARG A 143 -4.55 -10.70 9.29
N LEU A 144 -4.00 -11.34 10.32
CA LEU A 144 -2.67 -11.96 10.28
C LEU A 144 -2.54 -12.94 9.12
N LYS A 145 -3.50 -13.87 8.97
CA LYS A 145 -3.47 -14.86 7.89
C LYS A 145 -3.59 -14.20 6.51
N GLY A 146 -4.36 -13.12 6.41
CA GLY A 146 -4.42 -12.28 5.21
C GLY A 146 -3.04 -11.70 4.85
N TYR A 147 -2.28 -11.18 5.81
CA TYR A 147 -0.91 -10.71 5.56
C TYR A 147 0.01 -11.85 5.12
N VAL A 148 -0.09 -13.04 5.70
CA VAL A 148 0.70 -14.20 5.25
C VAL A 148 0.43 -14.53 3.77
N VAL A 149 -0.84 -14.55 3.36
CA VAL A 149 -1.22 -14.78 1.96
C VAL A 149 -0.67 -13.69 1.04
N ASN A 150 -0.79 -12.42 1.44
CA ASN A 150 -0.27 -11.29 0.67
C ASN A 150 1.26 -11.36 0.52
N ALA A 151 1.97 -11.75 1.58
CA ALA A 151 3.42 -11.91 1.57
C ALA A 151 3.87 -13.01 0.60
N LEU A 152 3.20 -14.16 0.62
CA LEU A 152 3.50 -15.29 -0.27
C LEU A 152 3.26 -14.94 -1.74
N ASN A 153 2.17 -14.23 -2.05
CA ASN A 153 1.91 -13.75 -3.40
C ASN A 153 3.00 -12.75 -3.85
N ALA A 154 3.29 -11.74 -3.02
CA ALA A 154 4.31 -10.75 -3.30
C ALA A 154 5.69 -11.38 -3.55
N GLU A 155 6.06 -12.40 -2.76
CA GLU A 155 7.31 -13.12 -2.97
C GLU A 155 7.34 -13.84 -4.32
N LYS A 156 6.26 -14.57 -4.67
CA LYS A 156 6.14 -15.27 -5.96
C LYS A 156 6.29 -14.33 -7.14
N GLU A 157 5.81 -13.09 -6.99
CA GLU A 157 5.83 -12.05 -8.01
C GLU A 157 7.14 -11.24 -8.02
N GLY A 158 8.08 -11.51 -7.09
CA GLY A 158 9.35 -10.80 -6.98
C GLY A 158 9.29 -9.46 -6.24
N ARG A 159 8.13 -9.09 -5.69
CA ARG A 159 7.93 -7.90 -4.83
C ARG A 159 8.42 -8.17 -3.42
N ILE A 160 9.74 -8.32 -3.27
CA ILE A 160 10.35 -8.80 -2.03
C ILE A 160 10.21 -7.81 -0.86
N GLY A 161 10.21 -6.50 -1.12
CA GLY A 161 9.98 -5.52 -0.04
C GLY A 161 8.58 -5.63 0.57
N ASP A 162 7.56 -5.90 -0.25
CA ASP A 162 6.21 -6.17 0.22
C ASP A 162 6.12 -7.47 1.00
N ALA A 163 6.78 -8.53 0.52
CA ALA A 163 6.80 -9.81 1.20
C ALA A 163 7.40 -9.69 2.62
N LEU A 164 8.55 -9.03 2.74
CA LEU A 164 9.19 -8.73 4.02
C LEU A 164 8.26 -7.96 4.96
N ARG A 165 7.64 -6.88 4.45
CA ARG A 165 6.68 -6.05 5.19
C ARG A 165 5.51 -6.87 5.73
N TYR A 166 4.84 -7.62 4.86
CA TYR A 166 3.65 -8.37 5.25
C TYR A 166 3.97 -9.52 6.19
N PHE A 167 5.10 -10.22 6.01
CA PHE A 167 5.53 -11.22 7.00
C PHE A 167 5.85 -10.59 8.36
N TYR A 168 6.50 -9.43 8.39
CA TYR A 168 6.76 -8.70 9.64
C TYR A 168 5.47 -8.27 10.33
N TRP A 169 4.53 -7.66 9.61
CA TRP A 169 3.23 -7.26 10.17
C TRP A 169 2.41 -8.46 10.67
N ALA A 170 2.44 -9.59 9.95
CA ALA A 170 1.84 -10.83 10.41
C ALA A 170 2.49 -11.33 11.72
N GLN A 171 3.82 -11.22 11.84
CA GLN A 171 4.54 -11.63 13.05
C GLN A 171 4.22 -10.74 14.24
N VAL A 172 4.16 -9.41 14.05
CA VAL A 172 3.76 -8.47 15.11
C VAL A 172 2.36 -8.80 15.62
N LEU A 173 1.40 -9.03 14.72
CA LEU A 173 0.06 -9.45 15.11
C LEU A 173 0.04 -10.80 15.80
N LEU A 174 0.88 -11.75 15.36
CA LEU A 174 0.98 -13.07 15.98
C LEU A 174 1.39 -12.96 17.44
N TYR A 175 2.46 -12.22 17.72
CA TYR A 175 3.02 -12.08 19.07
C TYR A 175 2.05 -11.36 20.01
N SER A 176 1.12 -10.57 19.46
CA SER A 176 0.04 -9.92 20.20
C SER A 176 -1.23 -10.77 20.38
N HIS A 177 -1.27 -11.99 19.83
CA HIS A 177 -2.43 -12.88 19.89
C HIS A 177 -2.31 -13.85 21.08
N PRO A 178 -3.40 -14.19 21.80
CA PRO A 178 -3.32 -15.16 22.89
C PRO A 178 -2.87 -16.53 22.36
N ASP A 179 -3.46 -17.03 21.29
CA ASP A 179 -3.16 -18.37 20.76
C ASP A 179 -1.90 -18.40 19.85
N ASN A 180 -0.92 -17.54 20.10
CA ASN A 180 0.24 -17.36 19.22
C ASN A 180 1.08 -18.63 19.01
N GLN A 181 1.19 -19.50 20.03
CA GLN A 181 1.97 -20.75 19.96
C GLN A 181 1.25 -21.87 19.22
N GLU A 182 -0.07 -21.81 19.11
CA GLU A 182 -0.90 -22.89 18.56
C GLU A 182 -1.32 -22.60 17.11
N MET A 183 -1.13 -21.36 16.66
CA MET A 183 -1.63 -20.89 15.38
C MET A 183 -0.86 -21.50 14.21
N THR A 184 -1.59 -22.16 13.30
CA THR A 184 -1.03 -22.78 12.09
C THR A 184 -1.46 -22.09 10.81
N PHE A 185 -0.69 -22.34 9.76
CA PHE A 185 -1.00 -21.96 8.39
C PHE A 185 -0.58 -23.08 7.42
N THR A 186 -1.50 -23.43 6.51
CA THR A 186 -1.24 -24.43 5.47
C THR A 186 -0.61 -23.76 4.25
N PHE A 187 0.57 -24.24 3.85
CA PHE A 187 1.29 -23.77 2.66
C PHE A 187 1.88 -24.97 1.91
N GLU A 188 1.73 -25.02 0.59
CA GLU A 188 2.24 -26.12 -0.24
C GLU A 188 1.84 -27.52 0.25
N SER A 189 0.61 -27.66 0.76
CA SER A 189 0.05 -28.91 1.34
C SER A 189 0.70 -29.38 2.65
N ALA A 190 1.46 -28.51 3.33
CA ALA A 190 2.03 -28.75 4.65
C ALA A 190 1.52 -27.72 5.66
N ASP A 191 1.29 -28.15 6.90
CA ASP A 191 0.90 -27.28 8.00
C ASP A 191 2.13 -26.80 8.76
N TYR A 192 2.24 -25.48 8.93
CA TYR A 192 3.34 -24.83 9.63
C TYR A 192 2.84 -24.12 10.89
N GLN A 193 3.60 -24.26 11.98
CA GLN A 193 3.42 -23.45 13.19
C GLN A 193 3.95 -22.03 12.92
N LEU A 194 3.04 -21.04 12.95
CA LEU A 194 3.35 -19.67 12.55
C LEU A 194 4.43 -19.03 13.42
N PHE A 195 4.46 -19.37 14.71
CA PHE A 195 5.41 -18.79 15.68
C PHE A 195 6.86 -19.02 15.28
N SER A 196 7.20 -20.24 14.86
CA SER A 196 8.55 -20.56 14.33
C SER A 196 8.69 -20.22 12.84
N TRP A 197 7.62 -20.37 12.06
CA TRP A 197 7.71 -20.30 10.60
C TRP A 197 7.87 -18.88 10.06
N LEU A 198 7.23 -17.88 10.68
CA LEU A 198 7.33 -16.48 10.24
C LEU A 198 8.76 -15.92 10.38
N PRO A 199 9.43 -15.99 11.55
CA PRO A 199 10.81 -15.53 11.66
C PRO A 199 11.76 -16.25 10.70
N ASP A 200 11.57 -17.55 10.53
CA ASP A 200 12.37 -18.36 9.60
C ASP A 200 12.10 -17.96 8.14
N ARG A 201 10.86 -17.61 7.77
CA ARG A 201 10.55 -17.09 6.42
C ARG A 201 11.20 -15.74 6.15
N ILE A 202 11.14 -14.82 7.11
CA ILE A 202 11.78 -13.50 6.99
C ILE A 202 13.30 -13.65 6.84
N ASN A 203 13.94 -14.48 7.67
CA ASN A 203 15.38 -14.77 7.55
C ASN A 203 15.72 -15.43 6.21
N ARG A 204 14.91 -16.36 5.70
CA ARG A 204 15.12 -16.93 4.37
C ARG A 204 15.09 -15.88 3.27
N LEU A 205 14.12 -14.96 3.30
CA LEU A 205 14.06 -13.86 2.34
C LEU A 205 15.34 -13.03 2.37
N PHE A 206 15.76 -12.60 3.57
CA PHE A 206 17.01 -11.85 3.72
C PHE A 206 18.24 -12.65 3.26
N SER A 207 18.35 -13.93 3.59
CA SER A 207 19.51 -14.76 3.22
C SER A 207 19.71 -14.88 1.71
N ARG A 208 18.62 -14.77 0.94
CA ARG A 208 18.60 -14.88 -0.52
C ARG A 208 18.66 -13.52 -1.23
N LEU A 209 18.52 -12.43 -0.48
CA LEU A 209 18.75 -11.09 -1.00
C LEU A 209 20.25 -10.82 -1.15
N ALA A 210 20.67 -10.53 -2.38
CA ALA A 210 22.02 -10.11 -2.70
C ALA A 210 22.03 -8.63 -3.09
N VAL A 211 23.01 -7.90 -2.56
CA VAL A 211 23.25 -6.48 -2.86
C VAL A 211 24.68 -6.32 -3.31
N PHE A 212 24.92 -5.68 -4.45
CA PHE A 212 26.26 -5.52 -4.99
C PHE A 212 26.39 -4.22 -5.79
N PRO A 213 27.55 -3.54 -5.71
CA PRO A 213 27.77 -2.32 -6.47
C PRO A 213 27.96 -2.63 -7.96
N VAL A 214 27.47 -1.72 -8.78
CA VAL A 214 27.50 -1.77 -10.24
C VAL A 214 28.35 -0.64 -10.80
N GLU A 215 28.34 0.52 -10.15
CA GLU A 215 29.10 1.68 -10.60
C GLU A 215 29.44 2.60 -9.44
N VAL A 216 30.60 3.25 -9.51
CA VAL A 216 31.02 4.29 -8.56
C VAL A 216 31.44 5.52 -9.37
N VAL A 217 30.77 6.64 -9.14
CA VAL A 217 31.04 7.91 -9.83
C VAL A 217 31.43 8.96 -8.83
N THR A 218 32.52 9.69 -9.09
CA THR A 218 33.02 10.73 -8.20
C THR A 218 33.03 12.08 -8.92
N SER A 219 32.42 13.09 -8.30
CA SER A 219 32.36 14.45 -8.81
C SER A 219 32.67 15.44 -7.69
N GLY A 220 33.91 15.96 -7.68
CA GLY A 220 34.37 16.89 -6.64
C GLY A 220 34.30 16.28 -5.23
N MET A 221 33.45 16.86 -4.37
CA MET A 221 33.25 16.39 -3.00
C MET A 221 32.20 15.27 -2.86
N GLU A 222 31.49 14.95 -3.93
CA GLU A 222 30.42 13.95 -3.94
C GLU A 222 30.89 12.65 -4.61
N GLN A 223 30.44 11.51 -4.07
CA GLN A 223 30.59 10.20 -4.70
C GLN A 223 29.25 9.46 -4.63
N GLU A 224 28.85 8.92 -5.78
CA GLU A 224 27.65 8.12 -5.94
C GLU A 224 28.05 6.67 -6.18
N VAL A 225 27.43 5.75 -5.44
CA VAL A 225 27.57 4.31 -5.63
C VAL A 225 26.23 3.74 -6.07
N ILE A 226 26.14 3.30 -7.32
CA ILE A 226 24.99 2.60 -7.87
C ILE A 226 25.14 1.12 -7.53
N PHE A 227 24.06 0.50 -7.10
CA PHE A 227 24.05 -0.91 -6.74
C PHE A 227 22.74 -1.58 -7.17
N ASN A 228 22.79 -2.90 -7.31
CA ASN A 228 21.61 -3.71 -7.56
C ASN A 228 21.25 -4.55 -6.34
N ILE A 229 19.95 -4.77 -6.16
CA ILE A 229 19.31 -5.66 -5.20
C ILE A 229 18.62 -6.77 -5.98
N THR A 230 18.99 -8.01 -5.68
CA THR A 230 18.46 -9.19 -6.37
C THR A 230 17.96 -10.24 -5.37
N TYR A 231 17.01 -11.05 -5.82
CA TYR A 231 16.47 -12.22 -5.15
C TYR A 231 16.44 -13.38 -6.14
N HIS A 232 17.16 -14.48 -5.83
CA HIS A 232 17.37 -15.59 -6.77
C HIS A 232 17.84 -15.13 -8.16
N ASP A 233 18.86 -14.27 -8.19
CA ASP A 233 19.47 -13.71 -9.41
C ASP A 233 18.52 -12.87 -10.29
N LYS A 234 17.32 -12.57 -9.81
CA LYS A 234 16.37 -11.65 -10.45
C LYS A 234 16.29 -10.36 -9.64
N LYS A 235 15.86 -9.26 -10.28
CA LYS A 235 15.65 -7.98 -9.59
C LYS A 235 14.65 -8.15 -8.45
N ALA A 236 14.98 -7.58 -7.28
CA ALA A 236 14.05 -7.49 -6.16
C ALA A 236 13.26 -6.16 -6.26
N TYR A 237 11.93 -6.25 -6.29
CA TYR A 237 11.06 -5.08 -6.45
C TYR A 237 10.55 -4.56 -5.09
N ASN A 238 10.13 -3.29 -5.07
CA ASN A 238 9.55 -2.57 -3.94
C ASN A 238 10.45 -2.48 -2.69
N MET A 239 11.76 -2.48 -2.91
CA MET A 239 12.72 -2.43 -1.83
C MET A 239 12.91 -0.98 -1.39
N ASP A 240 12.69 -0.70 -0.10
CA ASP A 240 13.14 0.54 0.51
C ASP A 240 14.35 0.23 1.42
N TYR A 241 15.28 1.16 1.53
CA TYR A 241 16.50 0.99 2.33
C TYR A 241 17.01 2.31 2.89
N SER A 242 17.84 2.22 3.92
CA SER A 242 18.73 3.31 4.35
C SER A 242 20.18 2.85 4.25
N TYR A 243 21.12 3.77 4.20
CA TYR A 243 22.54 3.45 4.15
C TYR A 243 23.33 4.30 5.15
N TRP A 244 24.44 3.76 5.65
CA TRP A 244 25.34 4.51 6.51
C TRP A 244 26.17 5.49 5.66
N ASN A 245 26.04 6.78 5.93
CA ASN A 245 26.75 7.82 5.17
C ASN A 245 28.12 8.19 5.76
N GLY A 246 28.53 7.54 6.87
CA GLY A 246 29.76 7.85 7.61
C GLY A 246 29.49 8.44 8.99
N SER A 247 28.41 9.21 9.11
CA SER A 247 28.01 9.91 10.35
C SER A 247 26.67 9.43 10.92
N ASP A 248 25.71 9.12 10.05
CA ASP A 248 24.38 8.64 10.41
C ASP A 248 23.80 7.74 9.31
N TRP A 249 22.66 7.12 9.60
CA TRP A 249 21.83 6.48 8.59
C TRP A 249 21.15 7.53 7.71
N SER A 250 21.15 7.29 6.40
CA SER A 250 20.37 8.08 5.47
C SER A 250 18.89 8.02 5.82
N SER A 251 18.14 8.98 5.31
CA SER A 251 16.70 8.81 5.21
C SER A 251 16.33 7.63 4.30
N LEU A 252 15.06 7.22 4.36
CA LEU A 252 14.57 6.09 3.58
C LEU A 252 14.61 6.41 2.08
N VAL A 253 15.24 5.51 1.32
CA VAL A 253 15.38 5.57 -0.13
C VAL A 253 14.62 4.41 -0.76
N GLY A 254 13.73 4.71 -1.71
CA GLY A 254 13.07 3.68 -2.52
C GLY A 254 13.92 3.27 -3.72
N ALA A 255 14.20 1.98 -3.86
CA ALA A 255 14.89 1.41 -5.03
C ALA A 255 13.92 1.20 -6.20
N SER A 256 14.38 1.43 -7.43
CA SER A 256 13.56 1.25 -8.64
C SER A 256 14.01 0.03 -9.42
N ASN A 257 13.12 -0.96 -9.59
CA ASN A 257 13.42 -2.19 -10.33
C ASN A 257 14.73 -2.87 -9.86
N GLY A 258 14.93 -2.92 -8.54
CA GLY A 258 16.12 -3.48 -7.92
C GLY A 258 17.37 -2.60 -8.01
N GLU A 259 17.29 -1.36 -8.50
CA GLU A 259 18.44 -0.44 -8.58
C GLU A 259 18.35 0.62 -7.47
N GLY A 260 19.46 0.82 -6.76
CA GLY A 260 19.60 1.79 -5.69
C GLY A 260 20.87 2.63 -5.86
N ILE A 261 20.93 3.71 -5.08
CA ILE A 261 22.02 4.67 -5.01
C ILE A 261 22.41 4.99 -3.56
N ILE A 262 23.71 5.17 -3.33
CA ILE A 262 24.30 5.74 -2.13
C ILE A 262 25.02 7.03 -2.52
N GLU A 263 24.70 8.13 -1.85
CA GLU A 263 25.39 9.42 -2.01
C GLU A 263 26.28 9.68 -0.79
N LEU A 264 27.57 9.89 -1.01
CA LEU A 264 28.60 10.19 -0.01
C LEU A 264 29.18 11.58 -0.27
N PHE A 265 29.39 12.35 0.80
CA PHE A 265 29.87 13.72 0.73
C PHE A 265 31.08 13.90 1.65
N GLY A 266 32.18 14.44 1.12
CA GLY A 266 33.41 14.66 1.88
C GLY A 266 34.45 13.54 1.68
N ASP A 267 35.72 13.86 1.93
CA ASP A 267 36.83 12.94 1.64
C ASP A 267 36.86 11.74 2.59
N ALA A 268 36.42 11.89 3.84
CA ALA A 268 36.36 10.79 4.81
C ALA A 268 35.32 9.75 4.40
N GLU A 269 34.12 10.20 4.05
CA GLU A 269 32.99 9.38 3.64
C GLU A 269 33.31 8.67 2.31
N LYS A 270 33.90 9.39 1.35
CA LYS A 270 34.39 8.82 0.09
C LYS A 270 35.50 7.78 0.28
N SER A 271 36.22 7.76 1.40
CA SER A 271 37.25 6.75 1.68
C SER A 271 36.71 5.44 2.23
N MET A 272 35.42 5.36 2.59
CA MET A 272 34.80 4.14 3.14
C MET A 272 34.71 3.03 2.09
N GLU A 273 35.53 1.99 2.18
CA GLU A 273 35.50 0.84 1.26
C GLU A 273 34.27 -0.06 1.47
N GLU A 274 33.83 -0.19 2.73
CA GLU A 274 32.65 -0.94 3.13
C GLU A 274 31.47 0.01 3.35
N LEU A 275 30.40 -0.21 2.59
CA LEU A 275 29.15 0.52 2.76
C LEU A 275 28.10 -0.41 3.35
N ARG A 276 27.37 0.13 4.33
CA ARG A 276 26.32 -0.60 5.04
C ARG A 276 24.96 -0.13 4.55
N ILE A 277 24.13 -1.08 4.15
CA ILE A 277 22.75 -0.87 3.69
C ILE A 277 21.84 -1.60 4.67
N LYS A 278 20.79 -0.93 5.14
CA LYS A 278 19.73 -1.53 5.94
C LYS A 278 18.46 -1.58 5.10
N VAL A 279 18.02 -2.79 4.78
CA VAL A 279 16.74 -3.04 4.12
C VAL A 279 15.60 -2.71 5.08
N GLU A 280 14.63 -1.91 4.63
CA GLU A 280 13.42 -1.61 5.37
C GLU A 280 12.44 -2.78 5.26
N TYR A 281 11.95 -3.26 6.41
CA TYR A 281 10.98 -4.35 6.48
C TYR A 281 9.86 -4.08 7.48
N GLU A 282 10.01 -3.08 8.35
CA GLU A 282 9.04 -2.80 9.41
C GLU A 282 7.92 -1.90 8.88
N TYR A 283 8.29 -0.94 8.04
CA TYR A 283 7.41 0.03 7.40
C TYR A 283 6.43 0.66 8.39
N VAL A 284 6.93 1.04 9.58
CA VAL A 284 6.14 1.61 10.68
C VAL A 284 5.30 2.81 10.19
N ASN A 285 5.85 3.63 9.30
CA ASN A 285 5.14 4.75 8.70
C ASN A 285 3.92 4.32 7.85
N LYS A 286 3.99 3.15 7.19
CA LYS A 286 2.89 2.57 6.41
C LYS A 286 1.91 1.76 7.29
N ALA A 287 2.29 1.40 8.52
CA ALA A 287 1.42 0.63 9.41
C ALA A 287 0.12 1.35 9.76
N LYS A 288 0.09 2.70 9.70
CA LYS A 288 -1.10 3.54 9.92
C LYS A 288 -2.29 3.23 9.01
N LEU A 289 -2.05 2.49 7.92
CA LEU A 289 -3.07 1.97 7.03
C LEU A 289 -3.99 0.95 7.69
N ASP A 290 -3.43 0.15 8.60
CA ASP A 290 -4.22 -0.70 9.47
C ASP A 290 -4.45 0.04 10.81
N PRO A 291 -5.69 0.30 11.23
CA PRO A 291 -5.96 1.07 12.45
C PRO A 291 -5.47 0.40 13.75
N GLU A 292 -5.34 -0.92 13.74
CA GLU A 292 -4.89 -1.70 14.89
C GLU A 292 -3.35 -1.78 14.94
N LEU A 293 -2.72 -1.92 13.77
CA LEU A 293 -1.31 -2.27 13.67
C LEU A 293 -0.34 -1.27 14.32
N PRO A 294 -0.48 0.07 14.23
CA PRO A 294 0.40 1.02 14.90
C PRO A 294 0.41 0.80 16.41
N ALA A 295 -0.77 0.64 17.00
CA ALA A 295 -0.87 0.39 18.44
C ALA A 295 -0.21 -0.94 18.84
N VAL A 296 -0.28 -1.96 17.97
CA VAL A 296 0.39 -3.24 18.22
C VAL A 296 1.91 -3.13 18.06
N ILE A 297 2.41 -2.44 17.03
CA ILE A 297 3.84 -2.22 16.81
C ILE A 297 4.46 -1.45 17.99
N ASP A 298 3.78 -0.44 18.51
CA ASP A 298 4.27 0.35 19.66
C ASP A 298 4.44 -0.50 20.92
N VAL A 299 3.66 -1.58 21.06
CA VAL A 299 3.68 -2.47 22.23
C VAL A 299 4.59 -3.68 22.02
N ILE A 300 4.58 -4.27 20.82
CA ILE A 300 5.32 -5.49 20.49
C ILE A 300 6.68 -5.10 19.91
N GLN A 301 7.73 -5.30 20.71
CA GLN A 301 9.11 -5.13 20.27
C GLN A 301 9.69 -6.48 19.83
N LEU A 302 9.83 -6.67 18.53
CA LEU A 302 10.49 -7.84 17.95
C LEU A 302 12.02 -7.61 17.89
N PRO A 303 12.83 -8.66 18.03
CA PRO A 303 14.27 -8.56 17.82
C PRO A 303 14.60 -8.11 16.39
N TYR A 304 15.63 -7.26 16.26
CA TYR A 304 16.11 -6.80 14.96
C TYR A 304 16.64 -7.96 14.11
N TYR A 305 16.18 -8.05 12.86
CA TYR A 305 16.68 -9.02 11.89
C TYR A 305 18.05 -8.59 11.39
N LYS A 306 19.12 -9.12 11.98
CA LYS A 306 20.51 -8.78 11.60
C LYS A 306 20.80 -8.93 10.10
N GLN A 307 20.16 -9.88 9.42
CA GLN A 307 20.34 -10.11 7.98
C GLN A 307 19.69 -9.04 7.09
N ALA A 308 18.88 -8.13 7.66
CA ALA A 308 18.39 -6.94 6.97
C ALA A 308 19.53 -5.96 6.66
N GLU A 309 20.63 -6.03 7.41
CA GLU A 309 21.84 -5.27 7.11
C GLU A 309 22.72 -6.01 6.10
N LYS A 310 23.08 -5.31 5.04
CA LYS A 310 23.91 -5.77 3.93
C LYS A 310 25.17 -4.93 3.85
N ILE A 311 26.31 -5.58 3.73
CA ILE A 311 27.60 -4.90 3.52
C ILE A 311 27.96 -5.07 2.06
N ILE A 312 28.27 -3.96 1.40
CA ILE A 312 28.82 -3.94 0.04
C ILE A 312 30.22 -3.34 0.06
N HIS A 313 31.08 -3.83 -0.82
CA HIS A 313 32.43 -3.30 -0.98
C HIS A 313 32.54 -2.56 -2.30
N LYS A 314 32.88 -1.27 -2.28
CA LYS A 314 32.87 -0.40 -3.49
C LYS A 314 33.73 -0.93 -4.64
N ASN A 315 34.83 -1.59 -4.30
CA ASN A 315 35.78 -2.18 -5.22
C ASN A 315 35.35 -3.53 -5.83
N LYS A 316 34.27 -4.16 -5.33
CA LYS A 316 33.71 -5.40 -5.88
C LYS A 316 32.57 -5.11 -6.86
N ILE A 317 32.86 -4.33 -7.89
CA ILE A 317 31.89 -3.99 -8.93
C ILE A 317 31.52 -5.27 -9.70
N ASN A 318 30.23 -5.57 -9.78
CA ASN A 318 29.72 -6.67 -10.59
C ASN A 318 29.02 -6.13 -11.85
N THR A 319 29.79 -5.97 -12.93
CA THR A 319 29.27 -5.58 -14.26
C THR A 319 28.52 -6.69 -14.98
N SER A 320 28.62 -7.96 -14.53
CA SER A 320 28.07 -9.13 -15.23
C SER A 320 26.56 -9.35 -14.99
N ALA A 321 25.97 -8.68 -13.99
CA ALA A 321 24.54 -8.78 -13.68
C ALA A 321 23.68 -7.70 -14.38
N ALA A 322 24.29 -6.85 -15.21
CA ALA A 322 23.59 -5.88 -16.05
C ALA A 322 22.96 -6.52 -17.31
N ILE A 323 22.51 -7.79 -17.29
CA ILE A 323 21.72 -8.37 -18.39
C ILE A 323 20.64 -9.33 -17.83
N SER A 324 19.37 -8.92 -17.95
CA SER A 324 18.30 -9.78 -18.51
C SER A 324 17.13 -8.93 -18.99
N GLY A 325 17.41 -8.07 -19.98
CA GLY A 325 16.46 -7.74 -21.02
C GLY A 325 16.98 -8.40 -22.28
N THR A 326 16.21 -9.34 -22.83
CA THR A 326 16.45 -10.14 -24.05
C THR A 326 17.51 -9.57 -25.01
N ALA A 327 18.64 -10.27 -25.16
CA ALA A 327 19.60 -10.04 -26.22
C ALA A 327 19.58 -11.24 -27.18
N ASP A 328 19.12 -10.99 -28.41
CA ASP A 328 19.51 -11.79 -29.57
C ASP A 328 21.03 -11.69 -29.74
N LYS A 329 21.62 -12.84 -30.09
CA LYS A 329 23.06 -13.02 -30.30
C LYS A 329 23.54 -12.20 -31.51
N ALA A 330 24.60 -11.40 -31.35
CA ALA A 330 25.67 -11.26 -32.34
C ALA A 330 26.89 -10.47 -31.79
N ASP A 331 28.06 -11.10 -31.97
CA ASP A 331 29.41 -10.58 -32.16
C ASP A 331 30.12 -9.76 -31.07
N GLU A 332 31.04 -10.46 -30.38
CA GLU A 332 32.17 -9.92 -29.63
C GLU A 332 33.15 -9.19 -30.56
N HIS A 333 33.31 -7.88 -30.34
CA HIS A 333 34.54 -7.19 -30.71
C HIS A 333 35.16 -6.49 -29.50
N GLN A 334 36.41 -6.88 -29.26
CA GLN A 334 37.31 -6.49 -28.17
C GLN A 334 37.42 -4.97 -28.03
N ARG A 335 37.28 -4.45 -26.81
CA ARG A 335 37.78 -3.13 -26.42
C ARG A 335 38.80 -3.32 -25.30
N ASN A 336 40.05 -2.97 -25.62
CA ASN A 336 41.14 -2.85 -24.66
C ASN A 336 40.97 -1.58 -23.81
N ASP A 337 41.26 -1.72 -22.52
CA ASP A 337 41.45 -0.65 -21.55
C ASP A 337 42.58 0.31 -21.96
N GLN A 338 42.33 1.61 -21.88
CA GLN A 338 43.29 2.60 -21.36
C GLN A 338 42.56 3.76 -20.68
N ASN A 339 42.99 4.03 -19.44
CA ASN A 339 42.63 5.18 -18.62
C ASN A 339 42.89 6.52 -19.31
N THR A 340 41.96 7.48 -19.18
CA THR A 340 42.30 8.90 -19.03
C THR A 340 41.16 9.67 -18.39
N ALA A 341 41.47 10.35 -17.28
CA ALA A 341 40.63 11.40 -16.73
C ALA A 341 40.58 12.56 -17.73
N GLN A 342 39.42 12.79 -18.35
CA GLN A 342 39.13 14.00 -19.11
C GLN A 342 37.62 14.25 -19.13
N SER A 343 37.23 15.43 -18.65
CA SER A 343 35.92 16.04 -18.83
C SER A 343 35.47 15.89 -20.30
N ASN A 344 34.39 15.15 -20.56
CA ASN A 344 33.87 14.98 -21.92
C ASN A 344 32.36 14.72 -21.88
N SER A 345 31.60 15.47 -22.66
CA SER A 345 30.20 15.20 -23.00
C SER A 345 30.07 13.74 -23.45
N GLN A 346 29.47 12.92 -22.60
CA GLN A 346 29.35 11.49 -22.85
C GLN A 346 28.23 11.31 -23.87
N LEU A 347 28.59 11.21 -25.15
CA LEU A 347 27.68 10.76 -26.20
C LEU A 347 27.22 9.35 -25.82
N LEU A 348 25.97 9.21 -25.40
CA LEU A 348 25.41 7.91 -25.07
C LEU A 348 25.34 7.08 -26.35
N PRO A 349 25.93 5.87 -26.37
CA PRO A 349 25.71 4.96 -27.48
C PRO A 349 24.25 4.53 -27.44
N VAL A 350 23.54 4.79 -28.54
CA VAL A 350 22.14 4.39 -28.70
C VAL A 350 22.10 3.23 -29.69
N LYS A 351 21.57 2.08 -29.27
CA LYS A 351 21.49 0.92 -30.17
C LYS A 351 20.48 1.17 -31.30
N ASP A 352 20.85 0.75 -32.50
CA ASP A 352 20.15 1.05 -33.75
C ASP A 352 19.03 0.05 -34.06
N SER A 353 17.86 0.21 -33.41
CA SER A 353 16.70 -0.66 -33.67
C SER A 353 15.40 0.05 -34.11
N CYS A 354 15.19 1.35 -33.83
CA CYS A 354 14.00 2.08 -34.32
C CYS A 354 14.15 2.58 -35.76
N LYS A 355 13.15 2.28 -36.59
CA LYS A 355 12.97 2.80 -37.97
C LYS A 355 12.02 4.01 -38.06
N CYS A 356 11.67 4.57 -36.91
CA CYS A 356 10.69 5.63 -36.69
C CYS A 356 11.34 7.01 -36.58
N GLY A 357 10.62 8.06 -37.01
CA GLY A 357 11.01 9.47 -36.78
C GLY A 357 12.40 9.88 -37.28
N ASN A 358 12.89 11.02 -36.79
CA ASN A 358 14.24 11.52 -37.05
C ASN A 358 15.23 11.05 -35.98
N LYS A 359 15.75 9.83 -36.15
CA LYS A 359 16.64 9.18 -35.17
C LYS A 359 17.87 10.02 -34.80
N ALA A 360 18.57 10.60 -35.78
CA ALA A 360 19.75 11.41 -35.52
C ALA A 360 19.43 12.60 -34.60
N LYS A 361 18.30 13.26 -34.85
CA LYS A 361 17.82 14.36 -34.03
C LYS A 361 17.32 13.90 -32.65
N THR A 362 16.66 12.74 -32.56
CA THR A 362 16.28 12.11 -31.28
C THR A 362 17.50 11.89 -30.38
N VAL A 363 18.56 11.25 -30.89
CA VAL A 363 19.78 10.98 -30.12
C VAL A 363 20.48 12.28 -29.72
N SER A 364 20.58 13.23 -30.64
CA SER A 364 21.16 14.56 -30.37
C SER A 364 20.39 15.30 -29.27
N ASN A 365 19.07 15.35 -29.36
CA ASN A 365 18.20 16.03 -28.40
C ASN A 365 18.20 15.34 -27.03
N LEU A 366 18.26 14.01 -26.99
CA LEU A 366 18.43 13.25 -25.75
C LEU A 366 19.75 13.65 -25.07
N ASN A 367 20.87 13.58 -25.78
CA ASN A 367 22.18 13.93 -25.23
C ASN A 367 22.23 15.40 -24.76
N ALA A 368 21.64 16.32 -25.53
CA ALA A 368 21.56 17.73 -25.14
C ALA A 368 20.76 17.92 -23.85
N LEU A 369 19.61 17.24 -23.69
CA LEU A 369 18.82 17.28 -22.47
C LEU A 369 19.60 16.72 -21.26
N LEU A 370 20.21 15.53 -21.40
CA LEU A 370 20.90 14.88 -20.29
C LEU A 370 22.15 15.66 -19.87
N ASN A 371 22.90 16.23 -20.81
CA ASN A 371 24.00 17.14 -20.51
C ASN A 371 23.54 18.40 -19.77
N HIS A 372 22.38 18.94 -20.14
CA HIS A 372 21.81 20.09 -19.44
C HIS A 372 21.44 19.75 -18.00
N ILE A 373 20.75 18.63 -17.79
CA ILE A 373 20.36 18.16 -16.46
C ILE A 373 21.58 17.87 -15.58
N ASN A 374 22.64 17.30 -16.15
CA ASN A 374 23.91 17.06 -15.46
C ASN A 374 24.75 18.33 -15.24
N GLY A 375 24.27 19.50 -15.67
CA GLY A 375 25.01 20.76 -15.56
C GLY A 375 26.25 20.86 -16.46
N LEU A 376 26.43 19.91 -17.39
CA LEU A 376 27.53 19.88 -18.36
C LEU A 376 27.32 20.88 -19.50
N ASP A 377 26.07 21.17 -19.88
CA ASP A 377 25.73 22.22 -20.84
C ASP A 377 24.69 23.19 -20.24
N LYS A 378 25.00 24.49 -20.22
CA LYS A 378 24.09 25.52 -19.70
C LYS A 378 23.18 26.12 -20.76
N LYS A 379 23.19 25.61 -21.99
CA LYS A 379 22.32 26.09 -23.06
C LYS A 379 20.83 25.90 -22.69
N PRO A 380 19.97 26.85 -23.09
CA PRO A 380 18.53 26.69 -22.96
C PRO A 380 18.03 25.44 -23.73
N VAL A 381 17.14 24.68 -23.11
CA VAL A 381 16.65 23.40 -23.65
C VAL A 381 15.33 23.50 -24.40
N GLU A 382 14.69 24.68 -24.42
CA GLU A 382 13.34 24.89 -24.98
C GLU A 382 13.25 24.44 -26.44
N SER A 383 14.31 24.63 -27.22
CA SER A 383 14.38 24.21 -28.63
C SER A 383 14.39 22.67 -28.84
N LEU A 384 14.62 21.90 -27.78
CA LEU A 384 14.60 20.44 -27.81
C LEU A 384 13.17 19.88 -27.73
N PHE A 385 12.21 20.70 -27.32
CA PHE A 385 10.85 20.29 -26.99
C PHE A 385 9.80 20.78 -27.98
N THR A 386 8.72 20.03 -28.08
CA THR A 386 7.41 20.57 -28.47
C THR A 386 6.85 21.46 -27.35
N LYS A 387 5.79 22.23 -27.62
CA LYS A 387 5.17 23.06 -26.58
C LYS A 387 4.66 22.21 -25.41
N GLU A 388 3.94 21.13 -25.70
CA GLU A 388 3.38 20.22 -24.71
C GLU A 388 4.49 19.50 -23.93
N GLY A 389 5.54 19.06 -24.62
CA GLY A 389 6.70 18.41 -23.99
C GLY A 389 7.43 19.34 -23.02
N LEU A 390 7.57 20.62 -23.38
CA LEU A 390 8.21 21.62 -22.52
C LEU A 390 7.42 21.87 -21.24
N GLU A 391 6.09 21.97 -21.34
CA GLU A 391 5.19 22.13 -20.17
C GLU A 391 5.33 20.96 -19.19
N VAL A 392 5.42 19.72 -19.69
CA VAL A 392 5.62 18.53 -18.86
C VAL A 392 7.00 18.54 -18.21
N TYR A 393 8.06 18.85 -18.97
CA TYR A 393 9.42 18.97 -18.43
C TYR A 393 9.53 20.01 -17.32
N GLN A 394 8.94 21.19 -17.52
CA GLN A 394 8.95 22.27 -16.53
C GLN A 394 8.24 21.89 -15.22
N ARG A 395 7.20 21.05 -15.28
CA ARG A 395 6.55 20.49 -14.08
C ARG A 395 7.43 19.43 -13.43
N LEU A 396 8.04 18.54 -14.22
CA LEU A 396 8.92 17.48 -13.73
C LEU A 396 10.10 18.01 -12.91
N ILE A 397 10.81 19.02 -13.42
CA ILE A 397 11.94 19.63 -12.70
C ILE A 397 11.53 20.43 -11.45
N LYS A 398 10.23 20.73 -11.29
CA LYS A 398 9.67 21.37 -10.10
C LYS A 398 9.08 20.39 -9.10
N TYR A 399 8.71 19.19 -9.55
CA TYR A 399 8.09 18.15 -8.72
C TYR A 399 8.98 17.78 -7.53
N GLY A 400 10.29 17.72 -7.73
CA GLY A 400 11.28 17.59 -6.67
C GLY A 400 12.66 18.00 -7.18
N GLN A 401 13.67 17.95 -6.31
CA GLN A 401 15.05 18.10 -6.77
C GLN A 401 15.45 16.84 -7.54
N ALA A 402 15.23 16.88 -8.86
CA ALA A 402 15.52 15.79 -9.77
C ALA A 402 17.01 15.80 -10.13
N LYS A 403 17.68 14.69 -9.88
CA LYS A 403 19.08 14.46 -10.25
C LYS A 403 19.16 13.24 -11.15
N LEU A 404 19.81 13.36 -12.29
CA LEU A 404 20.06 12.23 -13.16
C LEU A 404 21.10 11.32 -12.48
N MET A 405 20.82 10.02 -12.41
CA MET A 405 21.80 9.06 -11.92
C MET A 405 22.88 8.81 -12.99
N PRO A 406 24.10 8.43 -12.59
CA PRO A 406 25.12 8.03 -13.54
C PRO A 406 24.62 6.98 -14.53
N ILE A 407 25.01 7.15 -15.80
CA ILE A 407 24.55 6.32 -16.90
C ILE A 407 25.74 5.52 -17.45
N SER A 408 25.83 4.26 -17.07
CA SER A 408 26.83 3.30 -17.57
C SER A 408 26.33 2.40 -18.70
N ARG A 409 25.11 2.64 -19.19
CA ARG A 409 24.48 1.78 -20.20
C ARG A 409 24.02 2.54 -21.42
N ASP A 410 23.94 1.80 -22.52
CA ASP A 410 23.32 2.27 -23.75
C ASP A 410 21.80 2.34 -23.58
N PHE A 411 21.19 3.33 -24.25
CA PHE A 411 19.74 3.41 -24.36
C PHE A 411 19.27 2.85 -25.69
N ASP A 412 18.18 2.08 -25.65
CA ASP A 412 17.49 1.65 -26.85
C ASP A 412 16.41 2.66 -27.23
N VAL A 413 16.43 3.13 -28.48
CA VAL A 413 15.32 3.88 -29.06
C VAL A 413 14.35 2.88 -29.70
N LYS A 414 13.11 2.86 -29.22
CA LYS A 414 12.04 2.00 -29.76
C LYS A 414 11.00 2.80 -30.53
N CYS A 415 10.35 2.16 -31.49
CA CYS A 415 9.22 2.75 -32.22
C CYS A 415 7.92 2.62 -31.43
N MET A 416 7.16 3.71 -31.37
CA MET A 416 5.75 3.70 -30.98
C MET A 416 4.96 4.43 -32.07
N GLY A 417 4.40 3.68 -33.02
CA GLY A 417 3.77 4.27 -34.21
C GLY A 417 4.79 5.10 -35.00
N THR A 418 4.50 6.38 -35.22
CA THR A 418 5.41 7.34 -35.89
C THR A 418 6.46 7.94 -34.96
N ASP A 419 6.31 7.74 -33.66
CA ASP A 419 7.08 8.41 -32.64
C ASP A 419 8.16 7.49 -32.07
N ALA A 420 9.19 8.09 -31.48
CA ALA A 420 10.30 7.36 -30.87
C ALA A 420 10.23 7.45 -29.35
N ILE A 421 10.63 6.40 -28.64
CA ILE A 421 10.70 6.40 -27.18
C ILE A 421 12.06 5.87 -26.71
N VAL A 422 12.61 6.55 -25.70
CA VAL A 422 13.76 6.11 -24.90
C VAL A 422 13.27 5.84 -23.49
N ARG A 423 13.54 4.65 -22.95
CA ARG A 423 12.99 4.20 -21.66
C ARG A 423 14.06 4.02 -20.60
N GLU A 424 13.59 4.01 -19.35
CA GLU A 424 14.37 3.67 -18.17
C GLU A 424 15.52 4.63 -17.84
N VAL A 425 15.41 5.92 -18.20
CA VAL A 425 16.42 6.92 -17.82
C VAL A 425 16.36 7.15 -16.30
N PRO A 426 17.40 6.81 -15.52
CA PRO A 426 17.29 6.75 -14.06
C PRO A 426 17.48 8.13 -13.42
N PHE A 427 16.54 8.51 -12.55
CA PHE A 427 16.57 9.77 -11.80
C PHE A 427 16.35 9.52 -10.31
N VAL A 428 17.02 10.29 -9.47
CA VAL A 428 16.70 10.43 -8.06
C VAL A 428 15.87 11.69 -7.87
N PHE A 429 14.80 11.58 -7.08
CA PHE A 429 14.00 12.71 -6.65
C PHE A 429 14.13 12.87 -5.14
N SER A 430 14.51 14.06 -4.68
CA SER A 430 14.54 14.42 -3.27
C SER A 430 13.59 15.57 -2.93
N PHE A 431 12.94 15.45 -1.77
CA PHE A 431 11.89 16.37 -1.30
C PHE A 431 12.33 17.00 0.02
N PRO A 432 12.67 18.30 0.04
CA PRO A 432 13.29 18.96 1.19
C PRO A 432 12.47 18.86 2.48
N THR A 433 11.13 18.89 2.42
CA THR A 433 10.31 18.92 3.64
C THR A 433 9.99 17.55 4.22
N ASN A 434 10.15 16.47 3.45
CA ASN A 434 9.76 15.12 3.86
C ASN A 434 10.94 14.15 4.08
N ASN A 435 12.18 14.61 3.86
CA ASN A 435 13.40 13.81 3.90
C ASN A 435 13.35 12.51 3.07
N ARG A 436 12.38 12.32 2.18
CA ARG A 436 12.26 11.11 1.37
C ARG A 436 13.04 11.25 0.07
N LYS A 437 13.68 10.16 -0.34
CA LYS A 437 14.28 10.01 -1.66
C LYS A 437 13.71 8.78 -2.35
N PHE A 438 13.56 8.84 -3.65
CA PHE A 438 13.24 7.65 -4.43
C PHE A 438 13.90 7.70 -5.79
N VAL A 439 14.30 6.53 -6.26
CA VAL A 439 14.73 6.32 -7.64
C VAL A 439 13.49 6.13 -8.49
N GLU A 440 13.40 6.86 -9.60
CA GLU A 440 12.37 6.68 -10.62
C GLU A 440 13.00 6.65 -12.00
N LYS A 441 12.38 5.89 -12.90
CA LYS A 441 12.88 5.70 -14.26
C LYS A 441 12.00 6.46 -15.22
N LEU A 442 12.57 7.30 -16.07
CA LEU A 442 11.83 8.12 -17.02
C LEU A 442 11.81 7.51 -18.42
N SER A 443 10.68 7.71 -19.10
CA SER A 443 10.47 7.44 -20.51
C SER A 443 10.33 8.77 -21.25
N ILE A 444 11.22 9.02 -22.20
CA ILE A 444 11.27 10.25 -22.99
C ILE A 444 10.73 9.92 -24.38
N VAL A 445 9.66 10.60 -24.76
CA VAL A 445 8.98 10.37 -26.04
C VAL A 445 9.27 11.53 -26.99
N PHE A 446 9.66 11.19 -28.21
CA PHE A 446 9.98 12.11 -29.28
C PHE A 446 8.95 11.99 -30.39
N ASP A 447 8.56 13.13 -30.97
CA ASP A 447 7.72 13.13 -32.16
C ASP A 447 8.49 12.66 -33.41
N SER A 448 7.78 12.52 -34.52
CA SER A 448 8.38 12.17 -35.82
C SER A 448 9.51 13.11 -36.29
N THR A 449 9.59 14.35 -35.77
CA THR A 449 10.64 15.32 -36.11
C THR A 449 11.87 15.24 -35.20
N GLY A 450 11.81 14.41 -34.15
CA GLY A 450 12.86 14.26 -33.14
C GLY A 450 12.79 15.28 -31.99
N LEU A 451 11.71 16.06 -31.87
CA LEU A 451 11.49 16.94 -30.70
C LEU A 451 10.87 16.16 -29.56
N ILE A 452 11.23 16.49 -28.32
CA ILE A 452 10.67 15.85 -27.13
C ILE A 452 9.21 16.28 -27.00
N LYS A 453 8.31 15.30 -27.13
CA LYS A 453 6.87 15.50 -27.10
C LYS A 453 6.27 15.28 -25.71
N ASN A 454 6.91 14.44 -24.89
CA ASN A 454 6.43 14.09 -23.56
C ASN A 454 7.53 13.42 -22.73
N ILE A 455 7.41 13.47 -21.40
CA ILE A 455 8.24 12.73 -20.45
C ILE A 455 7.32 12.08 -19.42
N THR A 456 7.51 10.79 -19.15
CA THR A 456 6.70 10.03 -18.19
C THR A 456 7.57 9.25 -17.22
N PHE A 457 7.08 9.00 -16.01
CA PHE A 457 7.57 7.89 -15.19
C PHE A 457 7.28 6.59 -15.94
N SER A 458 8.26 5.70 -15.96
CA SER A 458 8.19 4.41 -16.63
C SER A 458 7.43 3.43 -15.76
N LEU A 459 6.64 2.57 -16.39
CA LEU A 459 6.01 1.45 -15.70
C LEU A 459 7.11 0.50 -15.21
N ASN A 460 6.93 -0.09 -14.03
CA ASN A 460 7.88 -1.08 -13.54
C ASN A 460 7.96 -2.29 -14.50
N GLN A 461 9.09 -3.00 -14.43
CA GLN A 461 9.38 -4.06 -15.40
C GLN A 461 8.35 -5.20 -15.35
N LEU A 462 7.89 -5.59 -14.16
CA LEU A 462 6.90 -6.65 -13.98
C LEU A 462 5.55 -6.32 -14.65
N SER A 463 5.03 -5.13 -14.39
CA SER A 463 3.77 -4.65 -14.95
C SER A 463 3.86 -4.51 -16.47
N MET A 464 5.01 -4.07 -17.00
CA MET A 464 5.25 -4.00 -18.43
C MET A 464 5.28 -5.40 -19.08
N GLU A 465 6.02 -6.35 -18.49
CA GLU A 465 6.11 -7.73 -18.98
C GLU A 465 4.74 -8.43 -18.94
N GLY A 466 3.95 -8.21 -17.89
CA GLY A 466 2.57 -8.69 -17.79
C GLY A 466 1.72 -8.28 -18.99
N ILE A 467 1.81 -7.02 -19.41
CA ILE A 467 1.11 -6.51 -20.61
C ILE A 467 1.70 -7.12 -21.89
N LEU A 468 3.02 -7.10 -22.05
CA LEU A 468 3.71 -7.55 -23.27
C LEU A 468 3.52 -9.06 -23.54
N SER A 469 3.35 -9.86 -22.49
CA SER A 469 3.18 -11.31 -22.56
C SER A 469 1.91 -11.79 -23.30
N HIS A 470 0.95 -10.90 -23.56
CA HIS A 470 -0.30 -11.21 -24.25
C HIS A 470 -0.09 -11.44 -25.76
N SER A 471 0.39 -12.62 -26.15
CA SER A 471 0.78 -12.95 -27.53
C SER A 471 -0.30 -12.75 -28.61
N LYS A 472 -1.58 -12.82 -28.23
CA LYS A 472 -2.72 -12.65 -29.16
C LYS A 472 -3.07 -11.18 -29.45
N TRP A 473 -2.58 -10.24 -28.66
CA TRP A 473 -2.89 -8.82 -28.83
C TRP A 473 -1.92 -8.17 -29.82
N LEU A 474 -2.42 -7.18 -30.57
CA LEU A 474 -1.58 -6.38 -31.44
C LEU A 474 -0.53 -5.65 -30.61
N GLU A 475 0.71 -5.64 -31.09
CA GLU A 475 1.82 -5.01 -30.39
C GLU A 475 1.56 -3.51 -30.12
N ALA A 476 0.94 -2.83 -31.08
CA ALA A 476 0.51 -1.43 -30.93
C ALA A 476 -0.45 -1.23 -29.74
N SER A 477 -1.44 -2.12 -29.56
CA SER A 477 -2.38 -2.05 -28.43
C SER A 477 -1.68 -2.24 -27.09
N LYS A 478 -0.70 -3.16 -27.00
CA LYS A 478 0.07 -3.38 -25.76
C LYS A 478 0.85 -2.13 -25.36
N TRP A 479 1.55 -1.51 -26.31
CA TRP A 479 2.28 -0.27 -26.06
C TRP A 479 1.33 0.87 -25.72
N GLN A 480 0.17 0.96 -26.36
CA GLN A 480 -0.85 1.95 -26.01
C GLN A 480 -1.30 1.84 -24.54
N ILE A 481 -1.49 0.62 -24.02
CA ILE A 481 -1.83 0.39 -22.61
C ILE A 481 -0.69 0.82 -21.69
N ILE A 482 0.56 0.43 -21.99
CA ILE A 482 1.75 0.82 -21.21
C ILE A 482 1.84 2.34 -21.15
N HIS A 483 1.76 3.02 -22.29
CA HIS A 483 1.84 4.47 -22.37
C HIS A 483 0.69 5.17 -21.66
N PHE A 484 -0.53 4.62 -21.74
CA PHE A 484 -1.67 5.15 -21.00
C PHE A 484 -1.40 5.12 -19.48
N LEU A 485 -0.93 3.99 -18.95
CA LEU A 485 -0.62 3.85 -17.53
C LEU A 485 0.52 4.75 -17.08
N GLU A 486 1.58 4.87 -17.89
CA GLU A 486 2.71 5.78 -17.62
C GLU A 486 2.28 7.24 -17.58
N ASN A 487 1.44 7.67 -18.51
CA ASN A 487 0.88 9.02 -18.47
C ASN A 487 -0.04 9.21 -17.28
N TYR A 488 -0.84 8.20 -16.94
CA TYR A 488 -1.73 8.25 -15.78
C TYR A 488 -0.93 8.47 -14.48
N GLN A 489 0.08 7.65 -14.19
CA GLN A 489 0.91 7.84 -12.99
C GLN A 489 1.66 9.18 -12.98
N THR A 490 2.20 9.57 -14.14
CA THR A 490 2.91 10.85 -14.29
C THR A 490 1.98 12.04 -14.06
N ALA A 491 0.72 11.94 -14.46
CA ALA A 491 -0.23 13.03 -14.28
C ALA A 491 -0.55 13.29 -12.80
N TYR A 492 -0.51 12.29 -11.93
CA TYR A 492 -0.67 12.49 -10.49
C TYR A 492 0.56 13.18 -9.89
N ALA A 493 1.75 12.70 -10.23
CA ALA A 493 2.99 13.31 -9.77
C ALA A 493 3.18 14.75 -10.26
N LEU A 494 2.88 15.03 -11.52
CA LEU A 494 3.05 16.38 -12.06
C LEU A 494 1.79 17.25 -11.94
N GLU A 495 0.82 16.82 -11.12
CA GLU A 495 -0.43 17.53 -10.82
C GLU A 495 -1.19 17.99 -12.07
N ARG A 496 -1.19 17.15 -13.11
CA ARG A 496 -1.79 17.43 -14.42
C ARG A 496 -3.29 17.15 -14.40
N SER A 497 -4.01 17.85 -13.51
CA SER A 497 -5.47 17.69 -13.37
C SER A 497 -6.21 17.91 -14.69
N GLU A 498 -5.70 18.76 -15.57
CA GLU A 498 -6.24 18.98 -16.91
C GLU A 498 -6.14 17.75 -17.82
N TYR A 499 -5.05 16.98 -17.71
CA TYR A 499 -4.89 15.73 -18.44
C TYR A 499 -5.82 14.66 -17.86
N ILE A 500 -5.87 14.55 -16.52
CA ILE A 500 -6.72 13.58 -15.83
C ILE A 500 -8.18 13.84 -16.19
N ASP A 501 -8.66 15.08 -16.11
CA ASP A 501 -10.03 15.42 -16.53
C ASP A 501 -10.32 14.98 -17.97
N LYS A 502 -9.38 15.24 -18.90
CA LYS A 502 -9.54 14.92 -20.32
C LYS A 502 -9.63 13.43 -20.60
N ILE A 503 -8.94 12.57 -19.84
CA ILE A 503 -9.01 11.12 -20.05
C ILE A 503 -10.21 10.46 -19.38
N PHE A 504 -10.97 11.16 -18.53
CA PHE A 504 -12.25 10.65 -18.04
C PHE A 504 -13.38 10.97 -19.03
N SER A 505 -14.27 10.00 -19.24
CA SER A 505 -15.56 10.24 -19.89
C SER A 505 -16.41 11.16 -19.02
N ASP A 506 -17.27 11.98 -19.63
CA ASP A 506 -18.13 12.91 -18.87
C ASP A 506 -19.14 12.15 -18.00
N ASP A 507 -19.58 10.98 -18.46
CA ASP A 507 -20.46 10.06 -17.74
C ASP A 507 -19.70 8.94 -17.02
N ALA A 508 -18.41 9.13 -16.72
CA ALA A 508 -17.60 8.11 -16.07
C ALA A 508 -18.19 7.67 -14.72
N LEU A 509 -18.26 6.36 -14.50
CA LEU A 509 -18.58 5.78 -13.21
C LEU A 509 -17.34 5.79 -12.33
N ILE A 510 -17.32 6.65 -11.32
CA ILE A 510 -16.19 6.77 -10.39
C ILE A 510 -16.61 6.27 -9.02
N ILE A 511 -15.96 5.21 -8.56
CA ILE A 511 -16.16 4.60 -7.26
C ILE A 511 -14.90 4.84 -6.43
N ILE A 512 -15.08 5.44 -5.25
CA ILE A 512 -14.03 5.58 -4.25
C ILE A 512 -14.36 4.70 -3.05
N GLY A 513 -13.38 3.95 -2.55
CA GLY A 513 -13.48 3.30 -1.26
C GLY A 513 -13.28 4.32 -0.15
N LYS A 514 -14.26 4.48 0.75
CA LYS A 514 -14.12 5.24 1.99
C LYS A 514 -14.36 4.29 3.17
N LYS A 515 -13.51 4.34 4.18
CA LYS A 515 -13.72 3.60 5.43
C LYS A 515 -14.97 4.13 6.15
N LEU A 516 -15.84 3.22 6.60
CA LEU A 516 -17.06 3.59 7.32
C LEU A 516 -16.70 4.16 8.70
N GLU A 517 -17.07 5.41 8.96
CA GLU A 517 -17.41 5.88 10.30
C GLU A 517 -18.93 5.78 10.44
N LYS A 518 -19.41 4.58 10.81
CA LYS A 518 -20.82 4.18 10.96
C LYS A 518 -21.57 3.92 9.64
N ALA A 519 -22.27 2.79 9.59
CA ALA A 519 -23.08 2.38 8.47
C ALA A 519 -24.45 3.06 8.48
N GLU A 520 -24.82 3.69 7.36
CA GLU A 520 -26.22 3.81 6.94
C GLU A 520 -26.47 2.82 5.79
N PRO A 521 -27.72 2.33 5.59
CA PRO A 521 -28.01 1.29 4.62
C PRO A 521 -27.93 1.80 3.18
N ILE A 522 -27.31 1.03 2.28
CA ILE A 522 -27.18 1.34 0.85
C ILE A 522 -28.33 0.70 0.05
N ASP A 523 -28.72 1.37 -1.04
CA ASP A 523 -29.64 0.91 -2.09
C ASP A 523 -29.35 -0.51 -2.62
N LYS A 524 -30.43 -1.24 -2.93
CA LYS A 524 -30.47 -2.69 -3.19
C LYS A 524 -29.56 -3.22 -4.33
N MET A 525 -29.11 -2.36 -5.24
CA MET A 525 -28.25 -2.76 -6.36
C MET A 525 -26.78 -3.00 -5.94
N TYR A 526 -26.32 -2.38 -4.84
CA TYR A 526 -24.92 -2.44 -4.39
C TYR A 526 -24.68 -3.45 -3.26
N ALA A 527 -25.69 -4.22 -2.87
CA ALA A 527 -25.58 -5.28 -1.87
C ALA A 527 -24.59 -6.40 -2.25
N LEU A 528 -24.20 -6.46 -3.53
CA LEU A 528 -23.24 -7.43 -4.07
C LEU A 528 -21.76 -7.02 -3.86
N LEU A 529 -21.47 -5.76 -3.53
CA LEU A 529 -20.11 -5.25 -3.25
C LEU A 529 -19.78 -5.25 -1.74
N LYS A 530 -20.46 -6.09 -0.94
CA LYS A 530 -20.39 -6.05 0.53
C LYS A 530 -18.97 -6.26 1.06
N ASN A 531 -18.41 -5.20 1.64
CA ASN A 531 -17.41 -5.27 2.71
C ASN A 531 -17.94 -4.40 3.87
N ASP A 532 -18.19 -5.01 5.03
CA ASP A 532 -18.81 -4.34 6.20
C ASP A 532 -17.95 -3.20 6.80
N GLN A 533 -16.71 -3.04 6.33
CA GLN A 533 -15.75 -2.01 6.79
C GLN A 533 -15.69 -0.76 5.90
N TYR A 534 -16.14 -0.84 4.63
CA TYR A 534 -15.92 0.20 3.63
C TYR A 534 -17.19 0.55 2.85
N GLN A 535 -17.45 1.86 2.70
CA GLN A 535 -18.48 2.40 1.83
C GLN A 535 -17.88 2.72 0.47
N TYR A 536 -18.42 2.09 -0.56
CA TYR A 536 -18.16 2.51 -1.94
C TYR A 536 -19.07 3.69 -2.26
N ILE A 537 -18.48 4.84 -2.54
CA ILE A 537 -19.21 6.06 -2.90
C ILE A 537 -19.05 6.29 -4.40
N LYS A 538 -20.18 6.36 -5.11
CA LYS A 538 -20.21 6.86 -6.48
C LYS A 538 -20.09 8.37 -6.44
N VAL A 539 -19.12 8.91 -7.16
CA VAL A 539 -18.95 10.36 -7.34
C VAL A 539 -18.99 10.70 -8.83
N SER A 540 -19.41 11.92 -9.14
CA SER A 540 -19.33 12.45 -10.50
C SER A 540 -17.88 12.79 -10.88
N LYS A 541 -17.61 12.91 -12.19
CA LYS A 541 -16.31 13.39 -12.70
C LYS A 541 -15.94 14.74 -12.10
N LYS A 542 -16.89 15.67 -12.02
CA LYS A 542 -16.68 17.02 -11.46
C LYS A 542 -16.23 16.96 -9.99
N GLU A 543 -16.97 16.23 -9.15
CA GLU A 543 -16.63 16.07 -7.73
C GLU A 543 -15.28 15.37 -7.55
N TYR A 544 -14.98 14.37 -8.39
CA TYR A 544 -13.70 13.69 -8.35
C TYR A 544 -12.53 14.63 -8.68
N MET A 545 -12.66 15.46 -9.72
CA MET A 545 -11.65 16.44 -10.11
C MET A 545 -11.46 17.54 -9.07
N GLU A 546 -12.54 18.02 -8.45
CA GLU A 546 -12.45 19.01 -7.36
C GLU A 546 -11.67 18.48 -6.15
N ARG A 547 -11.95 17.23 -5.73
CA ARG A 547 -11.19 16.57 -4.65
C ARG A 547 -9.74 16.35 -5.03
N LEU A 548 -9.47 15.95 -6.26
CA LEU A 548 -8.11 15.69 -6.73
C LEU A 548 -7.27 16.97 -6.73
N LYS A 549 -7.83 18.11 -7.15
CA LYS A 549 -7.15 19.41 -7.09
C LYS A 549 -6.79 19.79 -5.66
N GLN A 550 -7.71 19.60 -4.70
CA GLN A 550 -7.41 19.82 -3.28
C GLN A 550 -6.28 18.92 -2.78
N VAL A 551 -6.20 17.68 -3.22
CA VAL A 551 -5.10 16.78 -2.84
C VAL A 551 -3.76 17.31 -3.37
N PHE A 552 -3.71 17.76 -4.62
CA PHE A 552 -2.50 18.36 -5.21
C PHE A 552 -2.08 19.63 -4.46
N GLU A 553 -3.01 20.54 -4.18
CA GLU A 553 -2.70 21.80 -3.48
C GLU A 553 -2.18 21.62 -2.05
N ASN A 554 -2.57 20.53 -1.37
CA ASN A 554 -2.26 20.30 0.05
C ASN A 554 -1.05 19.40 0.31
N ASN A 555 -0.37 18.89 -0.73
CA ASN A 555 0.80 18.03 -0.56
C ASN A 555 1.98 18.59 -1.36
N GLU A 556 3.19 18.52 -0.81
CA GLU A 556 4.44 18.85 -1.54
C GLU A 556 4.68 17.87 -2.70
N PHE A 557 4.21 16.62 -2.58
CA PHE A 557 4.26 15.64 -3.65
C PHE A 557 3.08 14.66 -3.59
N VAL A 558 2.74 14.07 -4.74
CA VAL A 558 1.84 12.93 -4.88
C VAL A 558 2.44 11.92 -5.84
N ASN A 559 2.99 10.82 -5.37
CA ASN A 559 3.49 9.75 -6.22
C ASN A 559 2.52 8.56 -6.20
N ILE A 560 2.17 8.04 -7.38
CA ILE A 560 1.48 6.75 -7.49
C ILE A 560 2.36 5.77 -8.26
N GLN A 561 2.48 4.56 -7.74
CA GLN A 561 3.25 3.49 -8.33
C GLN A 561 2.33 2.29 -8.56
N PHE A 562 2.51 1.64 -9.71
CA PHE A 562 1.66 0.56 -10.17
C PHE A 562 2.36 -0.78 -10.08
N GLU A 563 1.70 -1.72 -9.43
CA GLU A 563 2.14 -3.10 -9.22
C GLU A 563 1.00 -4.06 -9.53
N ASP A 564 1.31 -5.36 -9.67
CA ASP A 564 0.30 -6.41 -9.92
C ASP A 564 -0.71 -5.99 -11.02
N CYS A 565 -0.17 -5.58 -12.18
CA CYS A 565 -0.97 -5.08 -13.28
C CYS A 565 -1.53 -6.26 -14.10
N GLU A 566 -2.83 -6.51 -13.96
CA GLU A 566 -3.56 -7.46 -14.77
C GLU A 566 -4.45 -6.71 -15.78
N VAL A 567 -4.30 -7.04 -17.06
CA VAL A 567 -5.11 -6.45 -18.13
C VAL A 567 -5.95 -7.52 -18.79
N LYS A 568 -7.25 -7.24 -18.93
CA LYS A 568 -8.20 -8.07 -19.66
C LYS A 568 -8.84 -7.24 -20.77
N LYS A 569 -9.03 -7.85 -21.93
CA LYS A 569 -9.77 -7.24 -23.04
C LYS A 569 -11.25 -7.60 -22.91
N ARG A 570 -12.15 -6.64 -23.11
CA ARG A 570 -13.61 -6.86 -22.99
C ARG A 570 -14.11 -7.92 -23.97
N ASP A 571 -13.72 -7.79 -25.23
CA ASP A 571 -13.93 -8.77 -26.28
C ASP A 571 -12.85 -8.61 -27.38
N ASN A 572 -12.73 -9.57 -28.29
CA ASN A 572 -11.70 -9.54 -29.32
C ASN A 572 -11.90 -8.44 -30.39
N ASN A 573 -13.08 -7.82 -30.45
CA ASN A 573 -13.48 -6.87 -31.50
C ASN A 573 -13.47 -5.40 -31.03
N SER A 574 -13.18 -5.14 -29.76
CA SER A 574 -13.16 -3.79 -29.18
C SER A 574 -11.81 -3.49 -28.54
N GLU A 575 -11.34 -2.25 -28.66
CA GLU A 575 -10.16 -1.78 -27.92
C GLU A 575 -10.56 -1.27 -26.51
N VAL A 576 -11.46 -2.00 -25.84
CA VAL A 576 -11.89 -1.70 -24.47
C VAL A 576 -11.21 -2.68 -23.51
N TYR A 577 -10.48 -2.13 -22.56
CA TYR A 577 -9.65 -2.87 -21.63
C TYR A 577 -10.09 -2.63 -20.20
N GLY A 578 -10.10 -3.70 -19.41
CA GLY A 578 -10.16 -3.63 -17.97
C GLY A 578 -8.78 -3.84 -17.40
N ILE A 579 -8.31 -2.89 -16.61
CA ILE A 579 -6.98 -2.87 -16.04
C ILE A 579 -7.13 -2.89 -14.53
N GLN A 580 -6.60 -3.93 -13.90
CA GLN A 580 -6.57 -4.13 -12.45
C GLN A 580 -5.13 -3.91 -11.99
N ILE A 581 -4.93 -3.10 -10.95
CA ILE A 581 -3.59 -2.67 -10.51
C ILE A 581 -3.57 -2.58 -8.99
N ALA A 582 -2.56 -3.17 -8.35
CA ALA A 582 -2.17 -2.77 -7.01
C ALA A 582 -1.50 -1.38 -7.09
N GLN A 583 -2.22 -0.36 -6.64
CA GLN A 583 -1.76 1.01 -6.62
C GLN A 583 -1.18 1.34 -5.25
N ASN A 584 0.12 1.63 -5.24
CA ASN A 584 0.77 2.31 -4.13
C ASN A 584 0.61 3.82 -4.33
N TYR A 585 0.15 4.51 -3.30
CA TYR A 585 -0.03 5.94 -3.24
C TYR A 585 0.89 6.50 -2.16
N TYR A 586 1.57 7.59 -2.47
CA TYR A 586 2.40 8.32 -1.54
C TYR A 586 2.14 9.81 -1.73
N SER A 587 2.01 10.53 -0.63
CA SER A 587 2.04 11.97 -0.60
C SER A 587 2.78 12.45 0.64
N SER A 588 2.94 13.75 0.77
CA SER A 588 3.65 14.35 1.90
C SER A 588 3.04 14.04 3.27
N SER A 589 1.73 13.74 3.29
CA SER A 589 0.96 13.53 4.52
C SER A 589 0.33 12.14 4.62
N TYR A 590 0.40 11.34 3.55
CA TYR A 590 -0.35 10.10 3.43
C TYR A 590 0.38 9.07 2.58
N ALA A 591 0.25 7.79 2.90
CA ALA A 591 0.70 6.71 2.05
C ALA A 591 -0.32 5.58 2.15
N ASP A 592 -0.68 4.98 1.03
CA ASP A 592 -1.72 3.95 0.96
C ASP A 592 -1.44 2.93 -0.13
N GLN A 593 -2.02 1.75 0.02
CA GLN A 593 -2.00 0.71 -0.99
C GLN A 593 -3.43 0.20 -1.15
N GLY A 594 -3.88 0.15 -2.39
CA GLY A 594 -5.17 -0.45 -2.71
C GLY A 594 -5.18 -0.99 -4.13
N TYR A 595 -6.35 -1.46 -4.54
CA TYR A 595 -6.56 -2.05 -5.85
C TYR A 595 -7.39 -1.08 -6.69
N LEU A 596 -6.75 -0.54 -7.73
CA LEU A 596 -7.35 0.29 -8.74
C LEU A 596 -7.88 -0.60 -9.86
N PHE A 597 -9.10 -0.36 -10.28
CA PHE A 597 -9.63 -0.88 -11.54
C PHE A 597 -10.02 0.27 -12.46
N LEU A 598 -9.57 0.18 -13.71
CA LEU A 598 -9.90 1.09 -14.79
C LEU A 598 -10.55 0.32 -15.93
N MET A 599 -11.71 0.76 -16.41
CA MET A 599 -12.25 0.36 -17.71
C MET A 599 -11.99 1.49 -18.70
N VAL A 600 -11.14 1.22 -19.68
CA VAL A 600 -10.61 2.22 -20.60
C VAL A 600 -10.95 1.84 -22.03
N ASP A 601 -11.59 2.76 -22.75
CA ASP A 601 -11.73 2.70 -24.19
C ASP A 601 -10.51 3.34 -24.85
N MET A 602 -9.82 2.54 -25.65
CA MET A 602 -8.59 2.87 -26.36
C MET A 602 -8.78 2.88 -27.89
N THR A 603 -10.03 2.88 -28.37
CA THR A 603 -10.36 2.88 -29.81
C THR A 603 -9.82 4.12 -30.53
N ASP A 604 -9.93 5.31 -29.91
CA ASP A 604 -9.17 6.50 -30.35
C ASP A 604 -7.79 6.47 -29.70
N THR A 605 -6.77 6.16 -30.50
CA THR A 605 -5.39 6.01 -30.02
C THR A 605 -4.79 7.28 -29.41
N LEU A 606 -5.34 8.44 -29.77
CA LEU A 606 -4.87 9.74 -29.29
C LEU A 606 -5.69 10.26 -28.10
N LYS A 607 -6.88 9.70 -27.87
CA LYS A 607 -7.82 10.17 -26.84
C LYS A 607 -8.47 9.00 -26.10
N PRO A 608 -7.69 8.20 -25.34
CA PRO A 608 -8.26 7.15 -24.51
C PRO A 608 -9.21 7.73 -23.48
N LYS A 609 -10.28 6.99 -23.17
CA LYS A 609 -11.34 7.40 -22.24
C LYS A 609 -11.59 6.36 -21.16
N ILE A 610 -11.52 6.78 -19.91
CA ILE A 610 -11.91 6.00 -18.73
C ILE A 610 -13.43 6.10 -18.59
N TYR A 611 -14.10 4.94 -18.68
CA TYR A 611 -15.52 4.79 -18.43
C TYR A 611 -15.83 4.36 -17.00
N VAL A 612 -14.96 3.56 -16.39
CA VAL A 612 -15.08 3.15 -15.00
C VAL A 612 -13.75 3.34 -14.31
N ARG A 613 -13.77 3.95 -13.13
CA ARG A 613 -12.64 3.95 -12.19
C ARG A 613 -13.16 3.54 -10.84
N SER A 614 -12.68 2.43 -10.31
CA SER A 614 -12.95 2.03 -8.93
C SER A 614 -11.65 1.84 -8.17
N TRP A 615 -11.65 2.21 -6.91
CA TRP A 615 -10.53 1.95 -6.01
C TRP A 615 -11.06 1.27 -4.75
N GLN A 616 -10.44 0.17 -4.36
CA GLN A 616 -10.75 -0.56 -3.13
C GLN A 616 -9.49 -0.74 -2.28
N PRO A 617 -9.56 -0.56 -0.96
CA PRO A 617 -8.38 -0.65 -0.09
C PRO A 617 -7.88 -2.10 0.05
N GLU A 618 -8.79 -3.07 0.03
CA GLU A 618 -8.49 -4.48 0.24
C GLU A 618 -9.14 -5.34 -0.84
N LYS A 619 -8.62 -6.54 -1.07
CA LYS A 619 -9.32 -7.57 -1.85
C LYS A 619 -10.57 -8.01 -1.09
N ASN A 620 -11.57 -8.52 -1.79
CA ASN A 620 -12.73 -9.16 -1.18
C ASN A 620 -12.29 -10.41 -0.38
N PRO A 621 -13.12 -10.92 0.56
CA PRO A 621 -12.78 -12.10 1.36
C PRO A 621 -12.43 -13.36 0.54
N ASP A 622 -12.97 -13.47 -0.68
CA ASP A 622 -12.68 -14.54 -1.64
C ASP A 622 -11.40 -14.30 -2.47
N GLY A 623 -10.67 -13.22 -2.18
CA GLY A 623 -9.47 -12.79 -2.91
C GLY A 623 -9.77 -12.03 -4.21
N SER A 624 -11.03 -11.83 -4.58
CA SER A 624 -11.40 -11.09 -5.79
C SER A 624 -11.23 -9.58 -5.61
N ILE A 625 -11.04 -8.88 -6.72
CA ILE A 625 -11.05 -7.41 -6.81
C ILE A 625 -12.03 -7.01 -7.91
N ILE A 626 -12.59 -5.79 -7.83
CA ILE A 626 -13.48 -5.25 -8.86
C ILE A 626 -12.77 -5.33 -10.22
N GLY A 627 -13.47 -5.86 -11.22
CA GLY A 627 -12.93 -6.10 -12.54
C GLY A 627 -14.00 -5.97 -13.62
N LEU A 628 -13.67 -6.30 -14.88
CA LEU A 628 -14.62 -6.21 -15.99
C LEU A 628 -15.93 -6.96 -15.71
N GLY A 629 -15.85 -8.18 -15.18
CA GLY A 629 -17.02 -9.00 -14.87
C GLY A 629 -17.99 -8.37 -13.87
N SER A 630 -17.54 -7.37 -13.09
CA SER A 630 -18.42 -6.63 -12.16
C SER A 630 -19.42 -5.71 -12.88
N PHE A 631 -19.23 -5.43 -14.17
CA PHE A 631 -20.02 -4.46 -14.94
C PHE A 631 -20.74 -5.06 -16.16
N PHE A 632 -20.54 -6.35 -16.42
CA PHE A 632 -21.19 -7.08 -17.51
C PHE A 632 -21.87 -8.32 -16.91
N ASN A 633 -23.13 -8.17 -16.51
CA ASN A 633 -24.06 -9.28 -16.25
C ASN A 633 -25.19 -9.24 -17.28
#